data_AF-A0A8S4G778-F1
#
_entry.id   AF-A0A8S4G778-F1
#
_cell.length_a   1.000
_cell.length_b   1.000
_cell.length_c   1.000
_cell.angle_alpha   90.00
_cell.angle_beta   90.00
_cell.angle_gamma   90.00
#
_symmetry.space_group_name_H-M   'P 1'
#
loop_
_entity.id
_entity.type
_entity.pdbx_description
1 polymer ?
#
loop_
_entity_poly.entity_id
_entity_poly.type
_entity_poly.pdbx_seq_one_letter_code
_entity_poly.pdbx_strand_id
1 'polypeptide(L)'
;MPYPPRLPMPLVIHQSYITHDCFHFSQKGHALAANLLWNNLLEPVGNKSDNSPPVLLRSFNCPSEDAPYLFTAANTKTYLATGRQEDNEL
;
A
#
# COMPACT_ATOMS: atom_id res chain seq x y z
N MET A 1 15.12 -37.81 -10.10
CA MET A 1 14.54 -36.69 -10.89
C MET A 1 14.67 -35.43 -10.07
N PRO A 2 15.25 -34.33 -10.58
CA PRO A 2 15.21 -33.06 -9.87
C PRO A 2 13.75 -32.64 -9.74
N TYR A 3 13.31 -32.35 -8.52
CA TYR A 3 11.98 -31.78 -8.31
C TYR A 3 11.87 -30.48 -9.11
N PRO A 4 10.72 -30.20 -9.73
CA PRO A 4 10.51 -28.90 -10.36
C PRO A 4 10.73 -27.81 -9.29
N PRO A 5 11.34 -26.67 -9.64
CA PRO A 5 11.47 -25.56 -8.71
C PRO A 5 10.07 -25.24 -8.19
N ARG A 6 9.89 -25.30 -6.86
CA ARG A 6 8.62 -24.90 -6.26
C ARG A 6 8.38 -23.45 -6.68
N LEU A 7 7.35 -23.22 -7.49
CA LEU A 7 6.88 -21.87 -7.74
C LEU A 7 6.65 -21.25 -6.36
N PRO A 8 7.20 -20.06 -6.09
CA PRO A 8 6.96 -19.41 -4.81
C PRO A 8 5.44 -19.31 -4.67
N MET A 9 4.90 -19.86 -3.57
CA MET A 9 3.47 -19.70 -3.32
C MET A 9 3.19 -18.19 -3.36
N PRO A 10 2.07 -17.75 -3.98
CA PRO A 10 1.76 -16.32 -4.14
C PRO A 10 1.69 -15.55 -2.81
N LEU A 11 1.69 -16.26 -1.68
CA LEU A 11 1.66 -15.73 -0.32
C LEU A 11 3.03 -15.63 0.39
N VAL A 12 4.13 -16.07 -0.23
CA VAL A 12 5.45 -16.07 0.39
C VAL A 12 6.25 -14.85 -0.07
N ILE A 13 6.60 -13.97 0.86
CA ILE A 13 7.48 -12.83 0.59
C ILE A 13 8.89 -13.35 0.26
N HIS A 14 9.51 -12.76 -0.77
CA HIS A 14 10.87 -13.13 -1.16
C HIS A 14 11.88 -12.77 -0.05
N GLN A 15 12.87 -13.63 0.20
CA GLN A 15 13.88 -13.44 1.28
C GLN A 15 14.58 -12.07 1.22
N SER A 16 14.72 -11.46 0.04
CA SER A 16 15.33 -10.13 -0.09
C SER A 16 14.56 -8.98 0.57
N TYR A 17 13.34 -9.22 1.04
CA TYR A 17 12.55 -8.24 1.80
C TYR A 17 12.82 -8.27 3.32
N ILE A 18 13.53 -9.28 3.83
CA ILE A 18 13.93 -9.37 5.25
C ILE A 18 15.47 -9.42 5.35
N THR A 19 16.02 -9.10 6.51
CA THR A 19 17.48 -9.15 6.76
C THR A 19 17.93 -10.59 7.05
N HIS A 20 19.22 -10.76 7.35
CA HIS A 20 19.82 -12.07 7.64
C HIS A 20 19.29 -12.75 8.90
N ASP A 21 18.68 -12.02 9.83
CA ASP A 21 18.05 -12.59 11.02
C ASP A 21 16.64 -13.14 10.77
N CYS A 22 16.13 -12.99 9.55
CA CYS A 22 14.80 -13.40 9.12
C CYS A 22 13.64 -12.75 9.90
N PHE A 23 13.89 -11.63 10.58
CA PHE A 23 12.93 -10.94 11.43
C PHE A 23 12.77 -9.48 11.03
N HIS A 24 13.86 -8.74 10.89
CA HIS A 24 13.78 -7.32 10.51
C HIS A 24 13.58 -7.15 9.01
N PHE A 25 12.89 -6.08 8.61
CA PHE A 25 12.82 -5.71 7.20
C PHE A 25 14.18 -5.27 6.68
N SER A 26 14.50 -5.72 5.47
CA SER A 26 15.61 -5.13 4.73
C SER A 26 15.22 -3.73 4.24
N GLN A 27 16.18 -2.96 3.68
CA GLN A 27 15.85 -1.71 3.00
C GLN A 27 14.75 -1.90 1.94
N LYS A 28 14.78 -3.02 1.20
CA LYS A 28 13.75 -3.37 0.21
C LYS A 28 12.40 -3.67 0.87
N GLY A 29 12.40 -4.33 2.04
CA GLY A 29 11.21 -4.57 2.86
C GLY A 29 10.54 -3.28 3.32
N HIS A 30 11.33 -2.35 3.87
CA HIS A 30 10.85 -1.03 4.25
C HIS A 30 10.29 -0.24 3.07
N ALA A 31 10.95 -0.28 1.90
CA ALA A 31 10.46 0.37 0.70
C ALA A 31 9.12 -0.20 0.23
N LEU A 32 8.92 -1.53 0.31
CA LEU A 32 7.65 -2.17 -0.03
C LEU A 32 6.55 -1.74 0.94
N ALA A 33 6.81 -1.80 2.25
CA ALA A 33 5.86 -1.39 3.27
C ALA A 33 5.46 0.10 3.12
N ALA A 34 6.43 0.97 2.85
CA ALA A 34 6.19 2.39 2.61
C ALA A 34 5.34 2.63 1.36
N ASN A 35 5.59 1.91 0.26
CA ASN A 35 4.79 2.02 -0.97
C ASN A 35 3.34 1.55 -0.76
N LEU A 36 3.14 0.40 -0.08
CA LEU A 36 1.80 -0.10 0.25
C LEU A 36 1.05 0.87 1.18
N LEU A 37 1.74 1.44 2.16
CA LEU A 37 1.16 2.44 3.06
C LEU A 37 0.80 3.72 2.31
N TRP A 38 1.67 4.22 1.43
CA TRP A 38 1.40 5.42 0.63
C TRP A 38 0.13 5.27 -0.21
N ASN A 39 -0.02 4.15 -0.93
CA ASN A 39 -1.21 3.89 -1.72
C ASN A 39 -2.46 3.83 -0.83
N ASN A 40 -2.37 3.16 0.32
CA ASN A 40 -3.45 3.12 1.31
C ASN A 40 -3.82 4.51 1.84
N LEU A 41 -2.86 5.40 2.07
CA LEU A 41 -3.16 6.77 2.56
C LEU A 41 -3.95 7.59 1.53
N LEU A 42 -3.91 7.21 0.25
CA LEU A 42 -4.67 7.81 -0.85
C LEU A 42 -6.01 7.12 -1.13
N GLU A 43 -6.47 6.23 -0.25
CA GLU A 43 -7.77 5.56 -0.32
C GLU A 43 -8.68 5.97 0.85
N PRO A 44 -10.01 6.08 0.69
CA PRO A 44 -10.91 6.43 1.80
C PRO A 44 -10.83 5.46 2.99
N VAL A 45 -11.03 5.98 4.21
CA VAL A 45 -11.09 5.13 5.42
C VAL A 45 -12.27 4.16 5.29
N GLY A 46 -12.02 2.88 5.56
CA GLY A 46 -13.01 1.81 5.37
C GLY A 46 -13.00 1.18 3.97
N ASN A 47 -12.27 1.77 3.01
CA ASN A 47 -12.08 1.23 1.67
C ASN A 47 -10.59 1.11 1.30
N LYS A 48 -9.78 0.73 2.29
CA LYS A 48 -8.34 0.53 2.17
C LYS A 48 -8.03 -0.83 1.55
N SER A 49 -7.02 -0.91 0.71
CA SER A 49 -6.51 -2.14 0.11
C SER A 49 -5.83 -3.01 1.16
N ASP A 50 -6.33 -4.23 1.37
CA ASP A 50 -5.82 -5.19 2.37
C ASP A 50 -5.09 -6.41 1.77
N ASN A 51 -5.26 -6.66 0.47
CA ASN A 51 -4.73 -7.85 -0.23
C ASN A 51 -3.85 -7.50 -1.45
N SER A 52 -3.09 -6.41 -1.39
CA SER A 52 -2.17 -6.02 -2.47
C SER A 52 -0.99 -7.01 -2.59
N PRO A 53 -0.62 -7.45 -3.81
CA PRO A 53 0.55 -8.30 -4.00
C PRO A 53 1.84 -7.62 -3.48
N PRO A 54 2.74 -8.34 -2.77
CA PRO A 54 3.95 -7.79 -2.17
C PRO A 54 5.06 -7.56 -3.21
N VAL A 55 4.76 -6.74 -4.22
CA VAL A 55 5.64 -6.39 -5.33
C VAL A 55 5.96 -4.91 -5.21
N LEU A 56 7.22 -4.61 -4.92
CA LEU A 56 7.70 -3.24 -4.74
C LEU A 56 7.36 -2.37 -5.96
N LEU A 57 6.72 -1.23 -5.71
CA LEU A 57 6.33 -0.25 -6.74
C LEU A 57 5.44 -0.82 -7.85
N ARG A 58 4.69 -1.91 -7.60
CA ARG A 58 3.67 -2.40 -8.55
C ARG A 58 2.63 -1.33 -8.87
N SER A 59 2.27 -0.55 -7.86
CA SER A 59 1.39 0.61 -7.97
C SER A 59 2.00 1.73 -7.15
N PHE A 60 1.91 2.96 -7.66
CA PHE A 60 2.32 4.15 -6.96
C PHE A 60 1.28 5.24 -7.25
N ASN A 61 0.33 5.38 -6.34
CA ASN A 61 -0.81 6.26 -6.54
C ASN A 61 -0.37 7.73 -6.37
N CYS A 62 -0.98 8.59 -7.17
CA CYS A 62 -0.85 10.05 -7.06
C CYS A 62 -2.18 10.63 -6.55
N PRO A 63 -2.15 11.70 -5.73
CA PRO A 63 -3.35 12.47 -5.42
C PRO A 63 -4.02 13.01 -6.70
N SER A 64 -5.35 13.09 -6.71
CA SER A 64 -6.11 13.69 -7.80
C SER A 64 -6.60 15.10 -7.42
N GLU A 65 -7.08 15.87 -8.38
CA GLU A 65 -7.70 17.18 -8.11
C GLU A 65 -8.95 17.06 -7.23
N ASP A 66 -9.71 15.96 -7.37
CA ASP A 66 -10.86 15.67 -6.53
C ASP A 66 -10.47 15.16 -5.12
N ALA A 67 -9.24 14.67 -4.92
CA ALA A 67 -8.75 14.16 -3.64
C ALA A 67 -7.25 14.47 -3.44
N PRO A 68 -6.89 15.75 -3.20
CA PRO A 68 -5.50 16.18 -3.09
C PRO A 68 -4.83 15.85 -1.75
N TYR A 69 -5.60 15.46 -0.72
CA TYR A 69 -5.13 15.22 0.64
C TYR A 69 -5.14 13.75 1.04
N LEU A 70 -4.33 13.39 2.04
CA LEU A 70 -4.37 12.07 2.65
C LEU A 70 -5.73 11.82 3.32
N PHE A 71 -6.26 10.62 3.18
CA PHE A 71 -7.54 10.26 3.77
C PHE A 71 -7.44 10.05 5.28
N THR A 72 -8.32 10.73 5.99
CA THR A 72 -8.51 10.67 7.44
C THR A 72 -9.96 10.29 7.75
N ALA A 73 -10.26 10.01 9.02
CA ALA A 73 -11.64 9.79 9.45
C ALA A 73 -12.56 11.01 9.22
N ALA A 74 -11.98 12.22 9.15
CA ALA A 74 -12.71 13.47 8.96
C ALA A 74 -13.13 13.68 7.49
N ASN A 75 -12.17 13.62 6.55
CA ASN A 75 -12.44 13.92 5.14
C ASN A 75 -13.03 12.73 4.36
N THR A 76 -12.97 11.51 4.90
CA THR A 76 -13.55 10.32 4.25
C THR A 76 -15.06 10.44 4.04
N LYS A 77 -15.79 10.92 5.05
CA LYS A 77 -17.27 10.98 4.97
C LYS A 77 -17.73 11.90 3.84
N THR A 78 -17.11 13.08 3.74
CA THR A 78 -17.40 14.05 2.67
C THR A 78 -17.06 13.46 1.31
N TYR A 79 -15.85 12.92 1.13
CA TYR A 79 -15.44 12.34 -0.15
C TYR A 79 -16.37 11.20 -0.61
N LEU A 80 -16.80 10.31 0.30
CA LEU A 80 -17.72 9.23 -0.06
C LEU A 80 -19.12 9.72 -0.43
N ALA A 81 -19.53 10.90 0.04
CA ALA A 81 -20.82 11.50 -0.27
C ALA A 81 -20.79 12.37 -1.55
N THR A 82 -19.69 13.09 -1.78
CA THR A 82 -19.61 14.13 -2.81
C THR A 82 -18.68 13.78 -3.98
N GLY A 83 -17.81 12.78 -3.80
CA GLY A 83 -16.72 12.46 -4.72
C GLY A 83 -15.53 13.40 -4.66
N ARG A 84 -15.52 14.39 -3.74
CA ARG A 84 -14.44 15.37 -3.60
C ARG A 84 -14.04 15.61 -2.15
N GLN A 85 -12.74 15.82 -1.92
CA GLN A 85 -12.23 16.39 -0.68
C GLN A 85 -12.33 17.91 -0.78
N GLU A 86 -13.00 18.53 0.18
CA GLU A 86 -13.11 19.99 0.22
C GLU A 86 -11.84 20.59 0.83
N ASP A 87 -11.37 21.68 0.24
CA ASP A 87 -10.40 22.57 0.88
C ASP A 87 -11.14 23.31 1.99
N ASN A 88 -11.22 22.72 3.18
CA ASN A 88 -11.52 23.50 4.37
C ASN A 88 -10.27 24.36 4.66
N GLU A 89 -10.12 25.48 3.95
CA GLU A 89 -9.39 26.61 4.49
C GLU A 89 -10.04 26.96 5.83
N LEU A 90 -9.26 26.78 6.90
CA LEU A 90 -9.58 27.21 8.25
C LEU A 90 -9.80 28.72 8.31
#